data_AF-A0A822E8T7-F1
#
_entry.id   AF-A0A822E8T7-F1
#
_cell.length_a   1.000
_cell.length_b   1.000
_cell.length_c   1.000
_cell.angle_alpha   90.00
_cell.angle_beta   90.00
_cell.angle_gamma   90.00
#
_symmetry.space_group_name_H-M   'P 1'
#
loop_
_entity.id
_entity.type
_entity.pdbx_description
1 polymer ?
#
loop_
_entity_poly.entity_id
_entity_poly.type
_entity_poly.pdbx_seq_one_letter_code
_entity_poly.pdbx_strand_id
1 'polypeptide(L)'
;EVKYIVIPNKHHTFWAIAFLKEYPSSYLIATEGVKYDDRFNKYIDAYFTNNGLSNNTNCLMDKSIEWPFNEISYYCFYSVEMLYEVVFYHKSSSTLILTDLAFNYSEIGEQAIRAEGYLLRFYLWLADGYHQASVTKPYKYFFRKRIDLVKNDFDQLMNRYENFNRLIMAHGTVIPYNGYNLFKLGTYQFFMDLYKKEKQTKYKSSLMKKIGFAIIIGASIFIISKFVRS
;
A
#
# COMPACT_ATOMS: atom_id res chain seq x y z
N GLU A 1 -21.90 -8.96 19.43
CA GLU A 1 -22.10 -7.52 19.14
C GLU A 1 -20.97 -7.03 18.24
N VAL A 2 -21.24 -6.12 17.30
CA VAL A 2 -20.21 -5.46 16.47
C VAL A 2 -19.86 -4.14 17.14
N LYS A 3 -18.57 -3.92 17.45
CA LYS A 3 -18.08 -2.71 18.13
C LYS A 3 -17.40 -1.72 17.20
N TYR A 4 -16.75 -2.20 16.13
CA TYR A 4 -16.02 -1.36 15.18
C TYR A 4 -16.37 -1.74 13.75
N ILE A 5 -16.62 -0.72 12.93
CA ILE A 5 -16.71 -0.80 11.48
C ILE A 5 -15.51 -0.04 10.94
N VAL A 6 -14.75 -0.67 10.04
CA VAL A 6 -13.50 -0.12 9.55
C VAL A 6 -13.59 0.17 8.06
N ILE A 7 -13.18 1.37 7.66
CA ILE A 7 -12.86 1.70 6.27
C ILE A 7 -11.34 1.61 6.11
N PRO A 8 -10.80 0.49 5.60
CA PRO A 8 -9.37 0.23 5.61
C PRO A 8 -8.61 1.05 4.55
N ASN A 9 -9.29 1.45 3.46
CA ASN A 9 -8.73 2.25 2.39
C ASN A 9 -9.85 3.03 1.67
N LYS A 10 -9.52 3.84 0.64
CA LYS A 10 -10.51 4.66 -0.08
C LYS A 10 -11.42 3.90 -1.06
N HIS A 11 -11.07 2.66 -1.39
CA HIS A 11 -11.77 1.83 -2.37
C HIS A 11 -12.81 0.91 -1.72
N HIS A 12 -12.61 0.55 -0.45
CA HIS A 12 -13.47 -0.36 0.30
C HIS A 12 -14.44 0.40 1.23
N THR A 13 -15.18 1.36 0.66
CA THR A 13 -16.12 2.24 1.39
C THR A 13 -17.60 1.89 1.18
N PHE A 14 -17.91 1.10 0.13
CA PHE A 14 -19.27 0.98 -0.42
C PHE A 14 -20.34 0.59 0.62
N TRP A 15 -20.00 -0.33 1.53
CA TRP A 15 -20.95 -0.84 2.53
C TRP A 15 -20.83 -0.17 3.91
N ALA A 16 -19.90 0.77 4.10
CA ALA A 16 -19.61 1.32 5.43
C ALA A 16 -20.83 1.96 6.10
N ILE A 17 -21.59 2.77 5.36
CA ILE A 17 -22.81 3.42 5.88
C ILE A 17 -23.95 2.42 6.09
N ALA A 18 -24.05 1.39 5.25
CA ALA A 18 -25.06 0.34 5.44
C ALA A 18 -24.78 -0.46 6.72
N PHE A 19 -23.52 -0.82 6.96
CA PHE A 19 -23.12 -1.47 8.22
C PHE A 19 -23.34 -0.57 9.44
N LEU A 20 -23.06 0.74 9.33
CA LEU A 20 -23.29 1.65 10.45
C LEU A 20 -24.78 1.78 10.81
N LYS A 21 -25.67 1.69 9.81
CA LYS A 21 -27.12 1.66 10.04
C LYS A 21 -27.58 0.37 10.74
N GLU A 22 -26.99 -0.77 10.36
CA GLU A 22 -27.29 -2.07 10.97
C GLU A 22 -26.72 -2.19 12.39
N TYR A 23 -25.55 -1.59 12.63
CA TYR A 23 -24.87 -1.60 13.92
C TYR A 23 -24.67 -0.17 14.45
N PRO A 24 -25.74 0.51 14.88
CA PRO A 24 -25.68 1.92 15.26
C PRO A 24 -24.85 2.20 16.53
N SER A 25 -24.56 1.19 17.34
CA SER A 25 -23.66 1.31 18.50
C SER A 25 -22.17 1.19 18.14
N SER A 26 -21.84 0.78 16.91
CA SER A 26 -20.45 0.66 16.46
C SER A 26 -19.78 2.02 16.25
N TYR A 27 -18.45 2.03 16.40
CA TYR A 27 -17.61 3.11 15.92
C TYR A 27 -17.28 2.90 14.44
N LEU A 28 -17.44 3.94 13.62
CA LEU A 28 -16.91 3.98 12.26
C LEU A 28 -15.52 4.62 12.27
N ILE A 29 -14.49 3.82 12.03
CA ILE A 29 -13.09 4.27 12.01
C ILE A 29 -12.53 4.10 10.61
N ALA A 30 -11.76 5.06 10.12
CA ALA A 30 -11.32 5.07 8.73
C ALA A 30 -9.84 5.36 8.54
N THR A 31 -9.32 5.02 7.37
CA THR A 31 -8.07 5.59 6.85
C THR A 31 -8.19 7.12 6.70
N GLU A 32 -7.06 7.84 6.78
CA GLU A 32 -7.01 9.25 6.38
C GLU A 32 -7.32 9.47 4.88
N GLY A 33 -7.29 8.41 4.06
CA GLY A 33 -7.59 8.46 2.62
C GLY A 33 -9.01 8.92 2.28
N VAL A 34 -9.95 8.89 3.24
CA VAL A 34 -11.34 9.32 3.04
C VAL A 34 -11.71 10.58 3.81
N LYS A 35 -10.74 11.25 4.47
CA LYS A 35 -11.03 12.41 5.33
C LYS A 35 -11.71 13.57 4.60
N TYR A 36 -11.46 13.70 3.30
CA TYR A 36 -12.00 14.76 2.44
C TYR A 36 -13.25 14.31 1.65
N ASP A 37 -13.78 13.13 1.93
CA ASP A 37 -15.01 12.64 1.30
C ASP A 37 -16.21 12.95 2.20
N ASP A 38 -16.93 14.03 1.87
CA ASP A 38 -18.09 14.51 2.64
C ASP A 38 -19.22 13.48 2.78
N ARG A 39 -19.25 12.46 1.91
CA ARG A 39 -20.22 11.36 2.01
C ARG A 39 -20.02 10.53 3.27
N PHE A 40 -18.77 10.41 3.73
CA PHE A 40 -18.38 9.57 4.86
C PHE A 40 -17.90 10.38 6.07
N ASN A 41 -17.16 11.48 5.85
CA ASN A 41 -16.45 12.22 6.89
C ASN A 41 -17.33 12.58 8.10
N LYS A 42 -18.58 13.01 7.88
CA LYS A 42 -19.50 13.38 8.98
C LYS A 42 -19.94 12.20 9.88
N TYR A 43 -19.73 10.96 9.44
CA TYR A 43 -20.09 9.74 10.18
C TYR A 43 -18.88 9.04 10.81
N ILE A 44 -17.66 9.44 10.46
CA ILE A 44 -16.43 8.78 10.94
C ILE A 44 -16.12 9.31 12.33
N ASP A 45 -16.02 8.43 13.33
CA ASP A 45 -15.65 8.80 14.71
C ASP A 45 -14.14 9.10 14.83
N ALA A 46 -13.27 8.35 14.13
CA ALA A 46 -11.82 8.59 14.14
C ALA A 46 -11.08 8.09 12.90
N TYR A 47 -9.84 8.56 12.75
CA TYR A 47 -8.90 8.18 11.70
C TYR A 47 -7.71 7.40 12.26
N PHE A 48 -7.28 6.37 11.54
CA PHE A 48 -6.03 5.66 11.83
C PHE A 48 -4.83 6.51 11.42
N THR A 49 -3.87 6.69 12.33
CA THR A 49 -2.55 7.27 12.06
C THR A 49 -1.45 6.37 12.64
N ASN A 50 -0.21 6.50 12.14
CA ASN A 50 0.92 5.77 12.72
C ASN A 50 1.26 6.18 14.17
N ASN A 51 0.63 7.24 14.69
CA ASN A 51 0.78 7.71 16.08
C ASN A 51 -0.40 7.34 16.99
N GLY A 52 -1.39 6.58 16.47
CA GLY A 52 -2.62 6.25 17.21
C GLY A 52 -3.88 6.63 16.44
N LEU A 53 -5.03 6.53 17.11
CA LEU A 53 -6.30 7.03 16.57
C LEU A 53 -6.38 8.55 16.74
N SER A 54 -6.81 9.25 15.69
CA SER A 54 -7.08 10.68 15.71
C SER A 54 -8.58 10.90 15.64
N ASN A 55 -9.16 11.49 16.69
CA ASN A 55 -10.59 11.80 16.71
C ASN A 55 -10.97 12.74 15.56
N ASN A 56 -12.10 12.48 14.93
CA ASN A 56 -12.61 13.36 13.89
C ASN A 56 -13.37 14.53 14.50
N THR A 57 -12.82 15.73 14.39
CA THR A 57 -13.46 16.97 14.89
C THR A 57 -14.75 17.33 14.15
N ASN A 58 -14.98 16.75 12.98
CA ASN A 58 -16.22 16.94 12.22
C ASN A 58 -17.29 15.91 12.58
N CYS A 59 -16.97 14.94 13.45
CA CYS A 59 -17.95 13.98 13.92
C CYS A 59 -18.92 14.67 14.89
N LEU A 60 -20.21 14.36 14.74
CA LEU A 60 -21.28 14.92 15.56
C LEU A 60 -21.29 14.33 16.99
N MET A 61 -20.48 13.31 17.26
CA MET A 61 -20.43 12.65 18.56
C MET A 61 -19.00 12.63 19.09
N ASP A 62 -18.77 13.30 20.21
CA ASP A 62 -17.52 13.19 20.96
C ASP A 62 -17.52 11.87 21.74
N LYS A 63 -16.85 10.86 21.20
CA LYS A 63 -16.69 9.56 21.85
C LYS A 63 -15.22 9.26 22.06
N SER A 64 -14.84 8.86 23.27
CA SER A 64 -13.55 8.23 23.50
C SER A 64 -13.55 6.84 22.86
N ILE A 65 -12.60 6.60 21.96
CA ILE A 65 -12.46 5.33 21.25
C ILE A 65 -11.28 4.58 21.85
N GLU A 66 -11.57 3.49 22.54
CA GLU A 66 -10.55 2.53 22.94
C GLU A 66 -10.41 1.48 21.83
N TRP A 67 -9.26 1.42 21.16
CA TRP A 67 -8.97 0.37 20.19
C TRP A 67 -8.32 -0.83 20.90
N PRO A 68 -8.67 -2.09 20.56
CA PRO A 68 -8.14 -3.29 21.22
C PRO A 68 -6.69 -3.59 20.78
N PHE A 69 -5.75 -2.70 21.12
CA PHE A 69 -4.34 -2.81 20.76
C PHE A 69 -3.65 -4.05 21.32
N ASN A 70 -4.19 -4.64 22.38
CA ASN A 70 -3.71 -5.90 22.93
C ASN A 70 -3.90 -7.05 21.93
N GLU A 71 -4.96 -7.03 21.13
CA GLU A 71 -5.32 -8.11 20.20
C GLU A 71 -5.06 -7.75 18.72
N ILE A 72 -5.35 -6.52 18.32
CA ILE A 72 -5.21 -6.04 16.93
C ILE A 72 -4.31 -4.81 16.90
N SER A 73 -3.09 -4.97 16.39
CA SER A 73 -2.23 -3.83 16.03
C SER A 73 -2.45 -3.44 14.57
N TYR A 74 -2.01 -2.24 14.18
CA TYR A 74 -2.11 -1.80 12.79
C TYR A 74 -0.90 -0.98 12.33
N TYR A 75 -0.76 -0.82 11.03
CA TYR A 75 0.21 0.05 10.37
C TYR A 75 -0.46 0.82 9.22
N CYS A 76 -0.24 2.12 9.15
CA CYS A 76 -0.79 2.97 8.09
C CYS A 76 0.21 3.07 6.94
N PHE A 77 -0.09 2.42 5.83
CA PHE A 77 0.67 2.46 4.57
C PHE A 77 0.21 3.67 3.73
N TYR A 78 0.73 4.85 4.07
CA TYR A 78 0.27 6.13 3.51
C TYR A 78 1.27 6.79 2.53
N SER A 79 2.33 6.09 2.12
CA SER A 79 3.24 6.63 1.08
C SER A 79 2.65 6.58 -0.33
N VAL A 80 1.53 5.89 -0.53
CA VAL A 80 0.85 5.77 -1.84
C VAL A 80 -0.59 6.26 -1.71
N GLU A 81 -0.88 7.48 -2.15
CA GLU A 81 -2.20 8.12 -2.10
C GLU A 81 -3.33 7.33 -2.77
N MET A 82 -2.97 6.54 -3.78
CA MET A 82 -3.92 5.61 -4.38
C MET A 82 -4.42 4.57 -3.37
N LEU A 83 -3.56 4.12 -2.47
CA LEU A 83 -3.88 3.11 -1.48
C LEU A 83 -4.37 3.73 -0.18
N TYR A 84 -3.56 4.59 0.46
CA TYR A 84 -3.82 5.11 1.82
C TYR A 84 -4.50 4.06 2.69
N GLU A 85 -3.76 2.99 2.93
CA GLU A 85 -4.31 1.75 3.46
C GLU A 85 -3.87 1.54 4.90
N VAL A 86 -4.78 1.04 5.73
CA VAL A 86 -4.49 0.56 7.07
C VAL A 86 -4.38 -0.96 7.03
N VAL A 87 -3.22 -1.47 7.41
CA VAL A 87 -2.96 -2.91 7.52
C VAL A 87 -3.12 -3.32 8.98
N PHE A 88 -3.87 -4.38 9.24
CA PHE A 88 -4.14 -4.89 10.58
C PHE A 88 -3.38 -6.19 10.82
N TYR A 89 -2.89 -6.38 12.04
CA TYR A 89 -2.31 -7.64 12.49
C TYR A 89 -3.07 -8.14 13.72
N HIS A 90 -3.76 -9.27 13.55
CA HIS A 90 -4.49 -9.96 14.60
C HIS A 90 -3.57 -10.99 15.26
N LYS A 91 -3.16 -10.68 16.49
CA LYS A 91 -2.03 -11.35 17.16
C LYS A 91 -2.32 -12.81 17.47
N SER A 92 -3.48 -13.12 18.05
CA SER A 92 -3.82 -14.49 18.50
C SER A 92 -3.78 -15.50 17.35
N SER A 93 -4.22 -15.10 16.17
CA SER A 93 -4.24 -15.95 14.97
C SER A 93 -3.01 -15.80 14.07
N SER A 94 -2.08 -14.91 14.43
CA SER A 94 -0.95 -14.49 13.59
C SER A 94 -1.40 -14.14 12.16
N THR A 95 -2.47 -13.35 12.03
CA THR A 95 -3.07 -13.00 10.73
C THR A 95 -2.75 -11.56 10.38
N LEU A 96 -2.17 -11.34 9.20
CA LEU A 96 -2.12 -10.02 8.58
C LEU A 96 -3.36 -9.83 7.69
N ILE A 97 -4.05 -8.71 7.87
CA ILE A 97 -5.23 -8.32 7.11
C ILE A 97 -4.90 -7.04 6.38
N LEU A 98 -4.94 -7.10 5.06
CA LEU A 98 -4.69 -5.97 4.17
C LEU A 98 -5.76 -5.94 3.08
N THR A 99 -5.72 -4.93 2.23
CA THR A 99 -6.66 -4.75 1.12
C THR A 99 -5.93 -4.79 -0.20
N ASP A 100 -5.45 -3.65 -0.68
CA ASP A 100 -4.98 -3.48 -2.06
C ASP A 100 -3.44 -3.52 -2.16
N LEU A 101 -2.75 -3.76 -1.04
CA LEU A 101 -1.31 -4.05 -1.00
C LEU A 101 -0.94 -5.45 -1.50
N ALA A 102 -1.88 -6.37 -1.66
CA ALA A 102 -1.63 -7.65 -2.30
C ALA A 102 -2.94 -8.24 -2.83
N PHE A 103 -2.83 -9.05 -3.88
CA PHE A 103 -3.93 -9.86 -4.42
C PHE A 103 -3.51 -11.33 -4.46
N ASN A 104 -4.49 -12.23 -4.38
CA ASN A 104 -4.24 -13.68 -4.42
C ASN A 104 -5.24 -14.34 -5.36
N TYR A 105 -5.15 -13.95 -6.62
CA TYR A 105 -5.92 -14.56 -7.70
C TYR A 105 -5.14 -15.76 -8.25
N SER A 106 -5.84 -16.88 -8.42
CA SER A 106 -5.30 -18.08 -9.08
C SER A 106 -6.24 -18.54 -10.18
N GLU A 107 -5.69 -18.96 -11.32
CA GLU A 107 -6.46 -19.61 -12.39
C GLU A 107 -6.63 -21.12 -12.17
N ILE A 108 -5.81 -21.74 -11.30
CA ILE A 108 -5.69 -23.20 -11.15
C ILE A 108 -5.72 -23.59 -9.66
N GLY A 109 -6.38 -24.72 -9.34
CA GLY A 109 -6.40 -25.35 -8.01
C GLY A 109 -7.76 -25.33 -7.30
N GLU A 110 -7.88 -26.12 -6.23
CA GLU A 110 -9.11 -26.27 -5.43
C GLU A 110 -9.55 -25.00 -4.70
N GLN A 111 -8.63 -24.05 -4.52
CA GLN A 111 -8.89 -22.72 -3.94
C GLN A 111 -8.96 -21.62 -5.01
N ALA A 112 -9.15 -21.96 -6.29
CA ALA A 112 -9.28 -20.95 -7.34
C ALA A 112 -10.62 -20.20 -7.21
N ILE A 113 -10.62 -19.05 -6.53
CA ILE A 113 -11.61 -18.02 -6.85
C ILE A 113 -11.19 -17.44 -8.20
N ARG A 114 -11.76 -18.02 -9.26
CA ARG A 114 -11.72 -17.43 -10.59
C ARG A 114 -12.28 -16.03 -10.45
N ALA A 115 -11.54 -15.02 -10.90
CA ALA A 115 -12.10 -13.70 -11.13
C ALA A 115 -13.47 -13.84 -11.80
N GLU A 116 -14.50 -13.33 -11.14
CA GLU A 116 -15.86 -13.38 -11.65
C GLU A 116 -15.98 -12.43 -12.85
N GLY A 117 -16.42 -12.97 -13.99
CA GLY A 117 -16.58 -12.21 -15.23
C GLY A 117 -15.35 -12.22 -16.15
N TYR A 118 -15.62 -12.31 -17.46
CA TYR A 118 -14.61 -12.34 -18.51
C TYR A 118 -13.72 -11.10 -18.52
N LEU A 119 -14.28 -9.92 -18.20
CA LEU A 119 -13.54 -8.66 -18.18
C LEU A 119 -12.47 -8.63 -17.10
N LEU A 120 -12.78 -9.09 -15.88
CA LEU A 120 -11.80 -9.12 -14.80
C LEU A 120 -10.68 -10.12 -15.10
N ARG A 121 -11.01 -11.30 -15.65
CA ARG A 121 -10.00 -12.28 -16.08
C ARG A 121 -9.08 -11.72 -17.16
N PHE A 122 -9.66 -11.07 -18.17
CA PHE A 122 -8.89 -10.43 -19.24
C PHE A 122 -7.98 -9.33 -18.69
N TYR A 123 -8.49 -8.50 -17.77
CA TYR A 123 -7.68 -7.51 -17.07
C TYR A 123 -6.53 -8.15 -16.29
N LEU A 124 -6.79 -9.19 -15.48
CA LEU A 124 -5.76 -9.88 -14.69
C LEU A 124 -4.70 -10.52 -15.59
N TRP A 125 -5.09 -11.10 -16.73
CA TRP A 125 -4.14 -11.61 -17.71
C TRP A 125 -3.26 -10.49 -18.28
N LEU A 126 -3.86 -9.38 -18.75
CA LEU A 126 -3.11 -8.23 -19.27
C LEU A 126 -2.19 -7.58 -18.23
N ALA A 127 -2.68 -7.47 -16.99
CA ALA A 127 -2.00 -6.81 -15.90
C ALA A 127 -1.00 -7.72 -15.18
N ASP A 128 -0.87 -8.98 -15.62
CA ASP A 128 -0.09 -10.03 -14.97
C ASP A 128 -0.44 -10.13 -13.47
N GLY A 129 -1.70 -10.44 -13.19
CA GLY A 129 -2.32 -10.39 -11.87
C GLY A 129 -2.62 -11.74 -11.23
N TYR A 130 -2.32 -12.86 -11.91
CA TYR A 130 -2.46 -14.21 -11.37
C TYR A 130 -1.21 -14.63 -10.61
N HIS A 131 -0.91 -13.89 -9.55
CA HIS A 131 0.22 -14.14 -8.66
C HIS A 131 -0.29 -14.25 -7.23
N GLN A 132 0.39 -15.08 -6.44
CA GLN A 132 0.09 -15.21 -5.02
C GLN A 132 0.65 -14.02 -4.25
N ALA A 133 -0.18 -13.46 -3.37
CA ALA A 133 0.18 -12.36 -2.47
C ALA A 133 0.94 -11.21 -3.17
N SER A 134 0.53 -10.85 -4.39
CA SER A 134 1.18 -9.83 -5.20
C SER A 134 0.17 -8.85 -5.78
N VAL A 135 0.58 -7.59 -5.88
CA VAL A 135 -0.10 -6.59 -6.71
C VAL A 135 0.09 -6.88 -8.20
N THR A 136 -0.74 -6.27 -9.04
CA THR A 136 -0.60 -6.33 -10.51
C THR A 136 0.46 -5.35 -11.05
N LYS A 137 0.98 -5.58 -12.26
CA LYS A 137 2.02 -4.72 -12.87
C LYS A 137 1.71 -3.22 -12.90
N PRO A 138 0.46 -2.76 -13.13
CA PRO A 138 0.12 -1.33 -13.06
C PRO A 138 0.49 -0.65 -11.73
N TYR A 139 0.62 -1.38 -10.62
CA TYR A 139 1.01 -0.80 -9.33
C TYR A 139 2.38 -0.12 -9.37
N LYS A 140 3.27 -0.52 -10.30
CA LYS A 140 4.57 0.11 -10.48
C LYS A 140 4.48 1.63 -10.69
N TYR A 141 3.40 2.12 -11.33
CA TYR A 141 3.23 3.54 -11.60
C TYR A 141 2.95 4.33 -10.33
N PHE A 142 2.20 3.76 -9.39
CA PHE A 142 1.90 4.40 -8.11
C PHE A 142 3.11 4.35 -7.17
N PHE A 143 3.81 3.21 -7.11
CA PHE A 143 5.01 3.05 -6.28
C PHE A 143 6.17 3.94 -6.70
N ARG A 144 6.39 4.14 -8.01
CA ARG A 144 7.48 4.96 -8.55
C ARG A 144 7.45 6.42 -8.08
N LYS A 145 6.26 7.01 -7.92
CA LYS A 145 6.10 8.43 -7.59
C LYS A 145 6.80 8.84 -6.28
N ARG A 146 6.80 7.94 -5.29
CA ARG A 146 7.38 8.20 -3.95
C ARG A 146 8.26 7.04 -3.50
N ILE A 147 9.06 6.50 -4.42
CA ILE A 147 9.67 5.17 -4.27
C ILE A 147 10.52 4.97 -3.00
N ASP A 148 11.19 6.01 -2.50
CA ASP A 148 11.97 5.92 -1.25
C ASP A 148 11.06 5.85 -0.01
N LEU A 149 9.94 6.57 -0.01
CA LEU A 149 8.96 6.52 1.07
C LEU A 149 8.17 5.21 1.04
N VAL A 150 7.80 4.74 -0.15
CA VAL A 150 7.16 3.42 -0.32
C VAL A 150 8.08 2.30 0.18
N LYS A 151 9.39 2.42 -0.05
CA LYS A 151 10.36 1.46 0.52
C LYS A 151 10.33 1.48 2.04
N ASN A 152 10.36 2.66 2.64
CA ASN A 152 10.28 2.78 4.08
C ASN A 152 9.00 2.13 4.63
N ASP A 153 7.84 2.38 4.00
CA ASP A 153 6.58 1.77 4.43
C ASP A 153 6.61 0.23 4.33
N PHE A 154 7.13 -0.31 3.23
CA PHE A 154 7.29 -1.75 3.09
C PHE A 154 8.24 -2.33 4.13
N ASP A 155 9.39 -1.71 4.38
CA ASP A 155 10.34 -2.18 5.38
C ASP A 155 9.73 -2.13 6.80
N GLN A 156 9.02 -1.05 7.13
CA GLN A 156 8.31 -0.93 8.41
C GLN A 156 7.27 -2.03 8.57
N LEU A 157 6.47 -2.28 7.54
CA LEU A 157 5.46 -3.33 7.55
C LEU A 157 6.09 -4.72 7.74
N MET A 158 7.13 -5.04 6.95
CA MET A 158 7.80 -6.34 6.99
C MET A 158 8.56 -6.59 8.29
N ASN A 159 9.19 -5.56 8.87
CA ASN A 159 9.92 -5.69 10.13
C ASN A 159 8.97 -5.76 11.34
N ARG A 160 7.85 -5.03 11.30
CA ARG A 160 6.88 -5.02 12.40
C ARG A 160 6.13 -6.34 12.52
N TYR A 161 5.84 -6.99 11.40
CA TYR A 161 5.04 -8.20 11.34
C TYR A 161 5.81 -9.33 10.65
N GLU A 162 6.96 -9.72 11.20
CA GLU A 162 7.79 -10.75 10.58
C GLU A 162 7.23 -12.20 10.72
N ASN A 163 6.28 -12.40 11.63
CA ASN A 163 5.82 -13.72 12.06
C ASN A 163 4.36 -14.05 11.71
N PHE A 164 3.70 -13.26 10.84
CA PHE A 164 2.34 -13.61 10.44
C PHE A 164 2.32 -14.87 9.58
N ASN A 165 1.42 -15.80 9.91
CA ASN A 165 1.27 -17.06 9.20
C ASN A 165 0.09 -17.03 8.21
N ARG A 166 -0.97 -16.30 8.54
CA ARG A 166 -2.16 -16.18 7.69
C ARG A 166 -2.20 -14.79 7.05
N LEU A 167 -2.59 -14.71 5.79
CA LEU A 167 -2.78 -13.45 5.07
C LEU A 167 -4.21 -13.37 4.51
N ILE A 168 -4.92 -12.32 4.88
CA ILE A 168 -6.26 -11.99 4.37
C ILE A 168 -6.14 -10.72 3.54
N MET A 169 -6.72 -10.77 2.35
CA MET A 169 -6.80 -9.64 1.43
C MET A 169 -8.24 -9.39 1.02
N ALA A 170 -8.55 -8.20 0.52
CA ALA A 170 -9.86 -7.88 -0.02
C ALA A 170 -10.17 -8.65 -1.34
N HIS A 171 -9.12 -9.12 -2.01
CA HIS A 171 -9.19 -9.61 -3.38
C HIS A 171 -8.48 -10.97 -3.53
N GLY A 172 -9.22 -11.94 -4.04
CA GLY A 172 -8.75 -13.31 -4.21
C GLY A 172 -9.03 -14.19 -2.99
N THR A 173 -8.20 -15.20 -2.77
CA THR A 173 -8.39 -16.17 -1.68
C THR A 173 -7.53 -15.86 -0.47
N VAL A 174 -8.03 -16.23 0.71
CA VAL A 174 -7.25 -16.20 1.94
C VAL A 174 -6.08 -17.16 1.81
N ILE A 175 -4.90 -16.73 2.25
CA ILE A 175 -3.72 -17.59 2.38
C ILE A 175 -3.69 -18.09 3.83
N PRO A 176 -3.98 -19.37 4.09
CA PRO A 176 -4.13 -19.88 5.45
C PRO A 176 -2.80 -20.04 6.19
N TYR A 177 -1.71 -20.26 5.47
CA TYR A 177 -0.38 -20.55 6.01
C TYR A 177 0.72 -19.91 5.18
N ASN A 178 1.91 -19.73 5.78
CA ASN A 178 3.09 -19.18 5.12
C ASN A 178 2.91 -17.76 4.55
N GLY A 179 2.00 -16.98 5.13
CA GLY A 179 1.63 -15.65 4.68
C GLY A 179 2.82 -14.70 4.56
N TYR A 180 3.70 -14.65 5.56
CA TYR A 180 4.87 -13.76 5.53
C TYR A 180 5.76 -14.01 4.32
N ASN A 181 6.13 -15.26 4.07
CA ASN A 181 7.01 -15.60 2.96
C ASN A 181 6.34 -15.37 1.61
N LEU A 182 5.03 -15.68 1.48
CA LEU A 182 4.31 -15.44 0.24
C LEU A 182 4.18 -13.95 -0.05
N PHE A 183 3.86 -13.11 0.93
CA PHE A 183 3.83 -11.66 0.76
C PHE A 183 5.23 -11.08 0.46
N LYS A 184 6.28 -11.63 1.09
CA LYS A 184 7.67 -11.27 0.83
C LYS A 184 8.07 -11.56 -0.61
N LEU A 185 7.74 -12.75 -1.12
CA LEU A 185 8.06 -13.18 -2.48
C LEU A 185 7.14 -12.55 -3.55
N GLY A 186 5.92 -12.17 -3.17
CA GLY A 186 4.95 -11.49 -4.02
C GLY A 186 5.18 -9.97 -4.04
N THR A 187 4.29 -9.21 -3.38
CA THR A 187 4.30 -7.74 -3.41
C THR A 187 5.64 -7.14 -3.00
N TYR A 188 6.26 -7.59 -1.90
CA TYR A 188 7.48 -6.95 -1.41
C TYR A 188 8.62 -7.12 -2.41
N GLN A 189 8.83 -8.33 -2.95
CA GLN A 189 9.83 -8.58 -3.98
C GLN A 189 9.55 -7.78 -5.26
N PHE A 190 8.29 -7.75 -5.72
CA PHE A 190 7.87 -6.92 -6.86
C PHE A 190 8.29 -5.45 -6.66
N PHE A 191 8.03 -4.91 -5.48
CA PHE A 191 8.41 -3.55 -5.14
C PHE A 191 9.95 -3.39 -5.07
N MET A 192 10.66 -4.34 -4.47
CA MET A 192 12.12 -4.26 -4.33
C MET A 192 12.85 -4.32 -5.68
N ASP A 193 12.34 -5.09 -6.63
CA ASP A 193 12.88 -5.12 -7.99
C ASP A 193 12.65 -3.80 -8.72
N LEU A 194 11.47 -3.20 -8.53
CA LEU A 194 11.17 -1.85 -9.02
C LEU A 194 12.10 -0.81 -8.39
N TYR A 195 12.32 -0.87 -7.07
CA TYR A 195 13.21 0.03 -6.33
C TYR A 195 14.65 -0.04 -6.86
N LYS A 196 15.21 -1.25 -7.00
CA LYS A 196 16.55 -1.47 -7.54
C LYS A 196 16.67 -0.88 -8.95
N LYS A 197 15.70 -1.15 -9.82
CA LYS A 197 15.68 -0.63 -11.20
C LYS A 197 15.68 0.89 -11.23
N GLU A 198 14.84 1.54 -10.41
CA GLU A 198 14.80 3.01 -10.33
C GLU A 198 16.11 3.62 -9.83
N LYS A 199 16.74 3.02 -8.81
CA LYS A 199 18.04 3.50 -8.31
C LYS A 199 19.13 3.38 -9.37
N GLN A 200 19.16 2.27 -10.10
CA GLN A 200 20.09 2.08 -11.23
C GLN A 200 19.87 3.11 -12.34
N THR A 201 18.61 3.37 -12.73
CA THR A 201 18.30 4.39 -13.76
C THR A 201 18.71 5.79 -13.32
N LYS A 202 18.43 6.18 -12.07
CA LYS A 202 18.86 7.48 -11.51
C LYS A 202 20.38 7.61 -11.47
N TYR A 203 21.09 6.56 -11.04
CA TYR A 203 22.55 6.54 -11.02
C TYR A 203 23.13 6.71 -12.43
N LYS A 204 22.68 5.93 -13.42
CA LYS A 204 23.12 6.05 -14.82
C LYS A 204 22.84 7.45 -15.38
N SER A 205 21.66 8.02 -15.13
CA SER A 205 21.32 9.38 -15.57
C SER A 205 22.24 10.43 -14.95
N SER A 206 22.54 10.33 -13.65
CA SER A 206 23.47 11.23 -12.97
C SER A 206 24.88 11.12 -13.53
N LEU A 207 25.37 9.89 -13.77
CA LEU A 207 26.68 9.64 -14.35
C LEU A 207 26.80 10.24 -15.76
N MET A 208 25.81 10.02 -16.62
CA MET A 208 25.81 10.58 -17.98
C MET A 208 25.77 12.12 -17.97
N LYS A 209 25.04 12.74 -17.03
CA LYS A 209 25.06 14.20 -16.83
C LYS A 209 26.44 14.70 -16.41
N LYS A 210 27.12 14.01 -15.49
CA LYS A 210 28.48 14.35 -15.05
C LYS A 210 29.50 14.23 -16.19
N ILE A 211 29.42 13.16 -16.98
CA ILE A 211 30.27 12.96 -18.17
C ILE A 211 30.03 14.06 -19.20
N GLY A 212 28.77 14.36 -19.52
CA GLY A 212 28.42 15.44 -20.45
C GLY A 212 28.94 16.80 -19.98
N PHE A 213 28.82 17.11 -18.69
CA PHE A 213 29.34 18.36 -18.11
C PHE A 213 30.88 18.44 -18.16
N ALA A 214 31.58 17.33 -17.87
CA ALA A 214 33.03 17.26 -17.96
C ALA A 214 33.54 17.45 -19.40
N ILE A 215 32.84 16.89 -20.40
CA ILE A 215 33.17 17.08 -21.82
C ILE A 215 33.02 18.56 -22.20
N ILE A 216 31.93 19.21 -21.78
CA ILE A 216 31.70 20.65 -22.04
C ILE A 216 32.82 21.50 -21.43
N ILE A 217 33.15 21.30 -20.15
CA ILE A 217 34.24 22.03 -19.47
C ILE A 217 35.58 21.80 -20.17
N GLY A 218 35.91 20.54 -20.49
CA GLY A 218 37.15 20.20 -21.18
C GLY A 218 37.27 20.90 -22.54
N ALA A 219 36.17 20.95 -23.31
CA ALA A 219 36.13 21.67 -24.58
C ALA A 219 36.30 23.19 -24.40
N SER A 220 35.66 23.79 -23.38
CA SER A 220 35.80 25.22 -23.09
C SER A 220 37.23 25.61 -22.68
N ILE A 221 37.88 24.82 -21.83
CA ILE A 221 39.28 25.05 -21.42
C ILE A 221 40.22 24.92 -22.64
N PHE A 222 39.98 23.93 -23.51
CA PHE A 222 40.78 23.74 -24.71
C PHE A 222 40.67 24.95 -25.66
N ILE A 223 39.47 25.49 -25.88
CA ILE A 223 39.25 26.68 -26.71
C ILE A 223 39.94 27.91 -26.11
N ILE A 224 39.81 28.15 -24.81
CA ILE A 224 40.46 29.28 -24.12
C ILE A 224 41.99 29.17 -24.22
N SER A 225 42.54 27.97 -24.05
CA SER A 225 44.00 27.74 -24.13
C SER A 225 44.59 28.02 -25.53
N LYS A 226 43.78 27.89 -26.59
CA LYS A 226 44.17 28.24 -27.96
C LYS A 226 44.18 29.75 -28.20
N PHE A 227 43.28 30.50 -27.57
CA PHE A 227 43.21 31.96 -27.69
C PHE A 227 44.24 32.72 -26.85
N VAL A 228 44.72 32.14 -25.75
CA VAL A 228 45.75 32.78 -24.89
C VAL A 228 47.17 32.58 -25.45
N ARG A 229 47.37 31.69 -26.43
CA ARG A 229 48.66 31.40 -27.07
C ARG A 229 48.85 32.06 -28.45
N SER A 230 47.91 32.89 -28.88
CA SER A 230 47.99 33.74 -30.08
C SER A 230 48.16 35.20 -29.67
#